data_AF-A0A1S0U2P5-F1
#
_entry.id   AF-A0A1S0U2P5-F1
#
_cell.length_a   1.000
_cell.length_b   1.000
_cell.length_c   1.000
_cell.angle_alpha   90.00
_cell.angle_beta   90.00
_cell.angle_gamma   90.00
#
_symmetry.space_group_name_H-M   'P 1'
#
loop_
_entity.id
_entity.type
_entity.pdbx_description
1 polymer ?
#
loop_
_entity_poly.entity_id
_entity_poly.type
_entity_poly.pdbx_seq_one_letter_code
_entity_poly.pdbx_strand_id
1 'polypeptide(L)'
;MLRLFNRYKESNGTQHYQLGNIVRSITPITGILFDEELLIFKLNTIKPSEQIVQAELHYNIQYKHRFTWKQMKEIVKAIGIFQSNTKAQIVRLPPTALSRYWLSFDMTKLINEALQTNQTVVTVKFLRNGKKMKCAELIKRNTPFLLVYADEPLLTDGGKFQFTFNEKAIPDLHTGEIY
;
A
#
# COMPACT_ATOMS: atom_id res chain seq x y z
N MET A 1 0.29 -7.15 8.17
CA MET A 1 -1.16 -7.13 8.47
C MET A 1 -1.49 -7.62 9.87
N LEU A 2 -1.28 -8.89 10.26
CA LEU A 2 -1.65 -9.38 11.60
C LEU A 2 -1.11 -8.53 12.77
N ARG A 3 0.15 -8.09 12.69
CA ARG A 3 0.75 -7.19 13.70
C ARG A 3 0.05 -5.83 13.79
N LEU A 4 -0.45 -5.30 12.67
CA LEU A 4 -1.21 -4.04 12.66
C LEU A 4 -2.60 -4.26 13.25
N PHE A 5 -3.27 -5.36 12.90
CA PHE A 5 -4.56 -5.71 13.48
C PHE A 5 -4.49 -5.85 15.01
N ASN A 6 -3.50 -6.59 15.53
CA ASN A 6 -3.31 -6.73 16.97
C ASN A 6 -3.05 -5.38 17.65
N ARG A 7 -2.23 -4.52 17.03
CA ARG A 7 -1.98 -3.16 17.53
C ARG A 7 -3.25 -2.33 17.60
N TYR A 8 -4.10 -2.38 16.57
CA TYR A 8 -5.37 -1.66 16.58
C TYR A 8 -6.36 -2.22 17.61
N LYS A 9 -6.34 -3.53 17.84
CA LYS A 9 -7.17 -4.18 18.87
C LYS A 9 -6.74 -3.77 20.29
N GLU A 10 -5.43 -3.61 20.52
CA GLU A 10 -4.87 -3.23 21.82
C GLU A 10 -5.03 -1.73 22.13
N SER A 11 -5.08 -0.86 21.12
CA SER A 11 -5.43 0.55 21.31
C SER A 11 -6.94 0.67 21.47
N ASN A 12 -7.42 0.59 22.72
CA ASN A 12 -8.83 0.85 23.08
C ASN A 12 -9.32 2.11 22.35
N GLY A 13 -10.45 1.99 21.61
CA GLY A 13 -10.97 2.91 20.58
C GLY A 13 -11.26 4.38 20.94
N THR A 14 -10.57 4.96 21.92
CA THR A 14 -10.61 6.38 22.29
C THR A 14 -9.53 7.22 21.60
N GLN A 15 -8.59 6.61 20.87
CA GLN A 15 -7.62 7.34 20.05
C GLN A 15 -8.03 7.30 18.59
N HIS A 16 -8.21 8.48 17.99
CA HIS A 16 -8.29 8.64 16.54
C HIS A 16 -7.07 7.93 15.94
N TYR A 17 -7.31 6.90 15.10
CA TYR A 17 -6.22 6.12 14.53
C TYR A 17 -5.38 7.04 13.64
N GLN A 18 -4.21 7.45 14.12
CA GLN A 18 -3.36 8.45 13.46
C GLN A 18 -2.95 8.08 12.03
N LEU A 19 -3.11 6.81 11.66
CA LEU A 19 -2.68 6.27 10.37
C LEU A 19 -3.86 6.08 9.40
N GLY A 20 -5.11 6.20 9.83
CA GLY A 20 -6.30 6.03 8.99
C GLY A 20 -7.12 4.77 9.32
N ASN A 21 -8.39 4.77 8.92
CA ASN A 21 -9.37 3.73 9.24
C ASN A 21 -9.36 2.49 8.32
N ILE A 22 -8.74 2.58 7.14
CA ILE A 22 -8.56 1.46 6.20
C ILE A 22 -7.08 1.23 5.96
N VAL A 23 -6.66 -0.03 6.06
CA VAL A 23 -5.28 -0.45 5.75
C VAL A 23 -5.29 -1.56 4.71
N ARG A 24 -4.54 -1.39 3.63
CA ARG A 24 -4.40 -2.38 2.55
C ARG A 24 -2.96 -2.77 2.34
N SER A 25 -2.74 -4.06 2.11
CA SER A 25 -1.47 -4.57 1.57
C SER A 25 -1.69 -4.98 0.12
N ILE A 26 -1.01 -4.28 -0.80
CA ILE A 26 -1.11 -4.48 -2.24
C ILE A 26 0.18 -5.16 -2.70
N THR A 27 0.05 -6.38 -3.22
CA THR A 27 1.16 -7.12 -3.82
C THR A 27 1.32 -6.74 -5.28
N PRO A 28 2.55 -6.61 -5.79
CA PRO A 28 2.80 -6.29 -7.18
C PRO A 28 2.56 -7.50 -8.08
N ILE A 29 2.27 -7.21 -9.34
CA ILE A 29 2.49 -8.14 -10.45
C ILE A 29 3.72 -7.68 -11.23
N THR A 30 4.33 -8.60 -12.00
CA THR A 30 5.40 -8.24 -12.93
C THR A 30 4.81 -7.93 -14.30
N GLY A 31 5.33 -6.92 -14.98
CA GLY A 31 4.93 -6.63 -16.35
C GLY A 31 5.97 -5.78 -17.06
N ILE A 32 5.79 -5.62 -18.36
CA ILE A 32 6.63 -4.76 -19.19
C ILE A 32 5.90 -3.44 -19.39
N LEU A 33 6.54 -2.33 -19.03
CA LEU A 33 6.05 -0.98 -19.29
C LEU A 33 7.26 -0.08 -19.60
N PHE A 34 7.15 0.78 -20.61
CA PHE A 34 8.26 1.59 -21.12
C PHE A 34 9.47 0.73 -21.57
N ASP A 35 9.20 -0.40 -22.23
CA ASP A 35 10.21 -1.40 -22.64
C ASP A 35 11.08 -1.93 -21.48
N GLU A 36 10.59 -1.77 -20.25
CA GLU A 36 11.27 -2.17 -19.04
C GLU A 36 10.38 -3.15 -18.25
N GLU A 37 10.96 -4.26 -17.77
CA GLU A 37 10.31 -5.11 -16.78
C GLU A 37 10.22 -4.35 -15.43
N LEU A 38 9.02 -4.17 -14.90
CA LEU A 38 8.72 -3.39 -13.69
C LEU A 38 7.78 -4.15 -12.76
N LEU A 39 7.80 -3.76 -11.48
CA LEU A 39 6.76 -4.16 -10.52
C LEU A 39 5.58 -3.22 -10.67
N ILE A 40 4.39 -3.76 -10.91
CA ILE A 40 3.15 -3.03 -11.14
C ILE A 40 2.22 -3.25 -9.95
N PHE A 41 1.84 -2.17 -9.29
CA PHE A 41 0.87 -2.16 -8.19
C PHE A 41 -0.44 -1.61 -8.72
N LYS A 42 -1.50 -2.41 -8.62
CA LYS A 42 -2.85 -2.01 -8.99
C LYS A 42 -3.48 -1.24 -7.83
N LEU A 43 -3.99 -0.05 -8.11
CA LEU A 43 -4.63 0.83 -7.15
C LEU A 43 -6.16 0.73 -7.17
N ASN A 44 -6.72 -0.15 -8.00
CA ASN A 44 -8.16 -0.36 -8.16
C ASN A 44 -8.90 -0.76 -6.87
N THR A 45 -8.19 -1.20 -5.83
CA THR A 45 -8.77 -1.51 -4.52
C THR A 45 -9.04 -0.27 -3.65
N ILE A 46 -8.49 0.88 -4.02
CA ILE A 46 -8.66 2.17 -3.34
C ILE A 46 -9.83 2.88 -4.03
N LYS A 47 -10.89 3.21 -3.28
CA LYS A 47 -12.03 3.94 -3.85
C LYS A 47 -11.69 5.42 -4.03
N PRO A 48 -12.29 6.11 -5.02
CA PRO A 48 -12.09 7.56 -5.20
C PRO A 48 -12.50 8.43 -4.01
N SER A 49 -13.40 7.94 -3.14
CA SER A 49 -13.83 8.63 -1.91
C SER A 49 -12.80 8.59 -0.79
N GLU A 50 -11.83 7.68 -0.86
CA GLU A 50 -10.85 7.46 0.19
C GLU A 50 -9.72 8.48 0.13
N GLN A 51 -9.33 9.00 1.29
CA GLN A 51 -8.23 9.94 1.44
C GLN A 51 -6.99 9.19 1.90
N ILE A 52 -5.94 9.17 1.06
CA ILE A 52 -4.69 8.49 1.42
C ILE A 52 -3.94 9.32 2.47
N VAL A 53 -3.79 8.73 3.66
CA VAL A 53 -3.04 9.31 4.77
C VAL A 53 -1.54 9.01 4.61
N GLN A 54 -1.21 7.76 4.28
CA GLN A 54 0.17 7.30 4.16
C GLN A 54 0.26 6.10 3.21
N ALA A 55 1.31 6.04 2.40
CA ALA A 55 1.61 4.87 1.58
C ALA A 55 3.10 4.53 1.66
N GLU A 56 3.40 3.25 1.90
CA GLU A 56 4.76 2.77 2.13
C GLU A 56 5.07 1.53 1.30
N LEU A 57 6.15 1.55 0.53
CA LEU A 57 6.68 0.36 -0.12
C LEU A 57 7.63 -0.38 0.80
N HIS A 58 7.33 -1.63 1.11
CA HIS A 58 8.14 -2.44 1.99
C HIS A 58 8.96 -3.42 1.16
N TYR A 59 10.28 -3.38 1.35
CA TYR A 59 11.24 -4.27 0.71
C TYR A 59 12.09 -4.97 1.76
N ASN A 60 12.11 -6.30 1.73
CA ASN A 60 12.96 -7.06 2.62
C ASN A 60 14.38 -7.18 2.05
N ILE A 61 15.34 -6.77 2.86
CA ILE A 61 16.75 -6.70 2.50
C ILE A 61 17.39 -8.11 2.46
N GLN A 62 16.77 -9.12 3.11
CA GLN A 62 17.21 -10.53 3.28
C GLN A 62 18.69 -10.75 2.90
N TYR A 63 19.60 -10.22 3.71
CA TYR A 63 21.03 -10.38 3.49
C TYR A 63 21.69 -11.12 4.64
N LYS A 64 22.54 -12.09 4.29
CA LYS A 64 23.31 -12.91 5.25
C LYS A 64 24.23 -12.01 6.08
N HIS A 65 23.83 -11.74 7.33
CA HIS A 65 24.62 -11.38 8.51
C HIS A 65 25.61 -10.20 8.50
N ARG A 66 26.10 -9.67 7.36
CA ARG A 66 27.23 -8.71 7.35
C ARG A 66 26.86 -7.25 7.18
N PHE A 67 25.68 -6.94 6.66
CA PHE A 67 25.31 -5.55 6.35
C PHE A 67 24.13 -5.08 7.20
N THR A 68 24.27 -3.88 7.76
CA THR A 68 23.19 -3.21 8.48
C THR A 68 22.26 -2.51 7.49
N TRP A 69 21.01 -2.24 7.87
CA TRP A 69 20.09 -1.43 7.07
C TRP A 69 20.73 -0.08 6.65
N LYS A 70 21.63 0.47 7.50
CA LYS A 70 22.36 1.73 7.24
C LYS A 70 23.19 1.68 5.97
N GLN A 71 23.82 0.54 5.68
CA GLN A 71 24.58 0.34 4.44
C GLN A 71 23.61 0.06 3.27
N MET A 72 22.51 -0.64 3.54
CA MET A 72 21.56 -1.02 2.50
C MET A 72 20.74 0.16 1.97
N LYS A 73 20.45 1.18 2.79
CA LYS A 73 19.81 2.43 2.32
C LYS A 73 20.68 3.24 1.35
N GLU A 74 21.99 3.03 1.36
CA GLU A 74 22.91 3.68 0.42
C GLU A 74 22.91 2.95 -0.93
N ILE A 75 22.82 1.62 -0.86
CA ILE A 75 22.94 0.71 -2.00
C ILE A 75 21.63 0.52 -2.75
N VAL A 76 20.52 0.37 -2.03
CA VAL A 76 19.20 0.07 -2.60
C VAL A 76 18.38 1.35 -2.72
N LYS A 77 17.89 1.61 -3.93
CA LYS A 77 16.99 2.74 -4.24
C LYS A 77 15.74 2.22 -4.94
N ALA A 78 14.65 2.94 -4.81
CA ALA A 78 13.43 2.69 -5.57
C ALA A 78 13.05 3.92 -6.40
N ILE A 79 12.47 3.70 -7.58
CA ILE A 79 11.95 4.74 -8.45
C ILE A 79 10.51 4.36 -8.77
N GLY A 80 9.58 5.21 -8.34
CA GLY A 80 8.17 5.11 -8.66
C GLY A 80 7.87 5.83 -9.97
N ILE A 81 7.02 5.22 -10.79
CA ILE A 81 6.64 5.74 -12.11
C ILE A 81 5.14 5.54 -12.31
N PHE A 82 4.44 6.60 -12.74
CA PHE A 82 3.08 6.49 -13.27
C PHE A 82 2.97 7.33 -14.54
N GLN A 83 2.04 6.97 -15.42
CA GLN A 83 1.81 7.69 -16.67
C GLN A 83 0.60 8.60 -16.49
N SER A 84 0.75 9.91 -16.64
CA SER A 84 -0.40 10.79 -16.86
C SER A 84 -0.71 10.87 -18.35
N ASN A 85 -1.87 11.42 -18.71
CA ASN A 85 -2.30 11.61 -20.10
C ASN A 85 -1.29 12.37 -20.98
N THR A 86 -0.36 13.12 -20.37
CA THR A 86 0.59 13.97 -21.09
C THR A 86 2.05 13.59 -20.88
N LYS A 87 2.41 12.87 -19.79
CA LYS A 87 3.81 12.48 -19.52
C LYS A 87 3.93 11.38 -18.45
N ALA A 88 5.00 10.58 -18.53
CA ALA A 88 5.42 9.74 -17.41
C ALA A 88 6.00 10.60 -16.27
N GLN A 89 5.43 10.47 -15.08
CA GLN A 89 5.96 11.04 -13.86
C GLN A 89 6.91 10.04 -13.20
N ILE A 90 8.11 10.50 -12.85
CA ILE A 90 9.16 9.67 -12.26
C ILE A 90 9.55 10.29 -10.93
N VAL A 91 9.38 9.54 -9.85
CA VAL A 91 9.70 9.98 -8.49
C VAL A 91 10.77 9.06 -7.91
N ARG A 92 11.87 9.67 -7.45
CA ARG A 92 12.89 8.95 -6.69
C ARG A 92 12.38 8.77 -5.27
N LEU A 93 12.35 7.53 -4.81
CA LEU A 93 11.86 7.19 -3.49
C LEU A 93 13.08 6.94 -2.58
N PRO A 94 13.37 7.83 -1.62
CA PRO A 94 14.45 7.61 -0.69
C PRO A 94 14.08 6.46 0.28
N PRO A 95 15.01 5.55 0.57
CA PRO A 95 14.78 4.52 1.57
C PRO A 95 14.76 5.09 2.99
N THR A 96 13.74 4.72 3.73
CA THR A 96 13.59 4.92 5.17
C THR A 96 13.77 3.59 5.90
N ALA A 97 14.28 3.64 7.13
CA ALA A 97 14.46 2.44 7.93
C ALA A 97 13.15 2.04 8.61
N LEU A 98 12.68 0.82 8.37
CA LEU A 98 11.55 0.25 9.13
C LEU A 98 12.04 -0.68 10.24
N SER A 99 13.01 -1.55 9.93
CA SER A 99 13.62 -2.45 10.91
C SER A 99 14.95 -2.99 10.40
N ARG A 100 15.58 -3.90 11.16
CA ARG A 100 16.87 -4.52 10.82
C ARG A 100 16.92 -5.15 9.42
N TYR A 101 15.80 -5.65 8.92
CA TYR A 101 15.73 -6.41 7.66
C TYR A 101 14.80 -5.79 6.62
N TRP A 102 14.20 -4.63 6.90
CA TRP A 102 13.20 -4.02 6.02
C TRP A 102 13.57 -2.57 5.71
N LEU A 103 13.60 -2.25 4.42
CA LEU A 103 13.51 -0.87 3.95
C LEU A 103 12.03 -0.54 3.71
N SER A 104 11.65 0.67 4.09
CA SER A 104 10.41 1.30 3.68
C SER A 104 10.74 2.43 2.71
N PHE A 105 9.86 2.72 1.75
CA PHE A 105 9.97 3.88 0.90
C PHE A 105 8.63 4.61 0.93
N ASP A 106 8.65 5.91 1.24
CA ASP A 106 7.45 6.73 1.24
C ASP A 106 6.94 6.89 -0.19
N MET A 107 5.74 6.36 -0.45
CA MET A 107 5.03 6.46 -1.72
C MET A 107 3.83 7.40 -1.63
N THR A 108 3.57 8.04 -0.50
CA THR A 108 2.35 8.80 -0.22
C THR A 108 2.06 9.84 -1.30
N LYS A 109 3.07 10.64 -1.65
CA LYS A 109 2.95 11.65 -2.71
C LYS A 109 2.66 11.01 -4.08
N LEU A 110 3.39 9.97 -4.45
CA LEU A 110 3.22 9.29 -5.73
C LEU A 110 1.83 8.67 -5.88
N ILE A 111 1.33 8.02 -4.84
CA ILE A 111 -0.01 7.41 -4.86
C ILE A 111 -1.09 8.50 -4.97
N ASN A 112 -0.97 9.58 -4.18
CA ASN A 112 -1.92 10.69 -4.25
C ASN A 112 -1.95 11.32 -5.66
N GLU A 113 -0.80 11.61 -6.26
CA GLU A 113 -0.72 12.18 -7.60
C GLU A 113 -1.26 11.22 -8.68
N ALA A 114 -0.98 9.92 -8.55
CA ALA A 114 -1.53 8.90 -9.46
C ALA A 114 -3.05 8.84 -9.37
N LEU A 115 -3.62 8.81 -8.17
CA LEU A 115 -5.07 8.78 -7.98
C LEU A 115 -5.75 10.08 -8.45
N GLN A 116 -5.17 11.25 -8.18
CA GLN A 116 -5.67 12.54 -8.67
C GLN A 116 -5.68 12.65 -10.19
N THR A 117 -4.80 11.92 -10.87
CA THR A 117 -4.75 11.85 -12.35
C THR A 117 -5.51 10.64 -12.91
N ASN A 118 -6.41 10.04 -12.12
CA ASN A 118 -7.25 8.90 -12.46
C ASN A 118 -6.46 7.66 -12.90
N GLN A 119 -5.23 7.50 -12.42
CA GLN A 119 -4.42 6.33 -12.73
C GLN A 119 -4.78 5.16 -11.81
N THR A 120 -4.87 3.99 -12.43
CA THR A 120 -5.23 2.74 -11.74
C THR A 120 -4.01 1.89 -11.41
N VAL A 121 -2.82 2.31 -11.84
CA VAL A 121 -1.56 1.60 -11.63
C VAL A 121 -0.43 2.57 -11.31
N VAL A 122 0.47 2.12 -10.44
CA VAL A 122 1.80 2.69 -10.28
C VAL A 122 2.82 1.59 -10.45
N THR A 123 3.97 1.94 -11.02
CA THR A 123 5.05 1.00 -11.25
C THR A 123 6.27 1.40 -10.45
N VAL A 124 7.08 0.41 -10.06
CA VAL A 124 8.31 0.64 -9.31
C VAL A 124 9.43 -0.18 -9.90
N LYS A 125 10.60 0.46 -10.06
CA LYS A 125 11.88 -0.22 -10.26
C LYS A 125 12.79 -0.07 -9.06
N PHE A 126 13.44 -1.17 -8.72
CA PHE A 126 14.50 -1.20 -7.72
C PHE A 126 15.87 -1.16 -8.38
N LEU A 127 16.76 -0.37 -7.78
CA LEU A 127 18.16 -0.29 -8.15
C LEU A 127 19.01 -0.76 -6.98
N ARG A 128 20.08 -1.50 -7.28
CA ARG A 128 21.10 -1.93 -6.33
C ARG A 128 22.47 -1.54 -6.85
N ASN A 129 23.22 -0.71 -6.11
CA ASN A 129 24.48 -0.12 -6.58
C ASN A 129 24.30 0.56 -7.95
N GLY A 130 23.19 1.26 -8.16
CA GLY A 130 22.83 1.89 -9.43
C GLY A 130 22.36 0.94 -10.54
N LYS A 131 22.46 -0.38 -10.37
CA LYS A 131 22.04 -1.37 -11.38
C LYS A 131 20.61 -1.83 -11.14
N LYS A 132 19.85 -2.01 -12.23
CA LYS A 132 18.47 -2.52 -12.17
C LYS A 132 18.42 -3.93 -11.58
N MET A 133 17.51 -4.14 -10.63
CA MET A 133 17.19 -5.46 -10.11
C MET A 133 16.13 -6.13 -10.98
N LYS A 134 16.26 -7.44 -11.21
CA LYS A 134 15.29 -8.23 -11.98
C LYS A 134 14.03 -8.46 -11.16
N CYS A 135 12.84 -8.33 -11.76
CA CYS A 135 11.59 -8.51 -11.02
C CYS A 135 11.43 -9.95 -10.53
N ALA A 136 11.82 -10.94 -11.35
CA ALA A 136 11.82 -12.35 -10.94
C ALA A 136 12.64 -12.61 -9.64
N GLU A 137 13.75 -11.91 -9.44
CA GLU A 137 14.56 -12.04 -8.21
C GLU A 137 13.88 -11.40 -7.01
N LEU A 138 13.21 -10.26 -7.22
CA LEU A 138 12.44 -9.56 -6.18
C LEU A 138 11.24 -10.42 -5.72
N ILE A 139 10.48 -10.96 -6.67
CA ILE A 139 9.30 -11.79 -6.36
C ILE A 139 9.67 -13.10 -5.67
N LYS A 140 10.64 -13.85 -6.22
CA LYS A 140 11.00 -15.20 -5.75
C LYS A 140 11.56 -15.21 -4.33
N ARG A 141 12.31 -14.18 -3.93
CA ARG A 141 13.00 -14.15 -2.64
C ARG A 141 12.16 -13.55 -1.53
N ASN A 142 11.59 -12.37 -1.80
CA ASN A 142 10.65 -11.73 -0.89
C ASN A 142 9.91 -10.62 -1.64
N THR A 143 8.68 -10.91 -2.02
CA THR A 143 7.86 -10.01 -2.83
C THR A 143 7.68 -8.68 -2.09
N PRO A 144 8.18 -7.56 -2.65
CA PRO A 144 7.89 -6.24 -2.08
C PRO A 144 6.39 -6.02 -2.06
N PHE A 145 5.87 -5.30 -1.07
CA PHE A 145 4.44 -4.98 -1.01
C PHE A 145 4.24 -3.52 -0.68
N LEU A 146 3.18 -2.94 -1.22
CA LEU A 146 2.75 -1.58 -0.89
C LEU A 146 1.75 -1.66 0.25
N LEU A 147 1.98 -0.89 1.31
CA LEU A 147 1.09 -0.75 2.44
C LEU A 147 0.46 0.63 2.35
N VAL A 148 -0.87 0.67 2.18
CA VAL A 148 -1.62 1.91 2.02
C VAL A 148 -2.53 2.08 3.22
N TYR A 149 -2.45 3.24 3.85
CA TYR A 149 -3.36 3.67 4.88
C TYR A 149 -4.21 4.83 4.36
N ALA A 150 -5.51 4.72 4.56
CA ALA A 150 -6.48 5.67 4.05
C ALA A 150 -7.60 5.90 5.06
N ASP A 151 -8.24 7.05 4.94
CA ASP A 151 -9.50 7.35 5.60
C ASP A 151 -10.64 7.34 4.61
N GLU A 152 -11.68 6.58 4.91
CA GLU A 152 -13.00 6.73 4.30
C GLU A 152 -13.87 7.62 5.20
N PRO A 153 -14.21 8.85 4.79
CA PRO A 153 -15.01 9.77 5.59
C PRO A 153 -16.37 9.20 6.01
N LEU A 154 -16.96 8.30 5.20
CA LEU A 154 -18.22 7.63 5.56
C LEU A 154 -18.11 6.71 6.78
N LEU A 155 -16.90 6.24 7.11
CA LEU A 155 -16.65 5.37 8.27
C LEU A 155 -16.25 6.17 9.53
N THR A 156 -15.92 7.46 9.40
CA THR A 156 -15.53 8.32 10.54
C THR A 156 -16.66 9.22 11.02
N ASP A 157 -17.64 9.53 10.15
CA ASP A 157 -18.83 10.30 10.51
C ASP A 157 -19.93 9.34 11.04
N GLY A 158 -20.00 9.22 12.37
CA GLY A 158 -20.94 8.31 13.06
C GLY A 158 -22.42 8.57 12.71
N GLY A 159 -22.77 9.79 12.28
CA GLY A 159 -24.10 10.10 11.77
C GLY A 159 -24.37 9.46 10.40
N LYS A 160 -23.42 9.58 9.46
CA LYS A 160 -23.56 9.03 8.10
C LYS A 160 -23.45 7.51 8.03
N PHE A 161 -22.68 6.91 8.93
CA PHE A 161 -22.59 5.45 9.02
C PHE A 161 -23.95 4.83 9.37
N GLN A 162 -24.70 5.42 10.30
CA GLN A 162 -26.03 4.94 10.70
C GLN A 162 -27.10 5.16 9.61
N PHE A 163 -27.05 6.28 8.86
CA PHE A 163 -28.00 6.54 7.77
C PHE A 163 -27.87 5.56 6.59
N THR A 164 -26.68 5.00 6.35
CA THR A 164 -26.47 4.05 5.23
C THR A 164 -26.80 2.61 5.62
N PHE A 165 -26.80 2.30 6.93
CA PHE A 165 -27.05 0.96 7.47
C PHE A 165 -28.45 0.76 8.08
N ASN A 166 -29.29 1.79 8.15
CA ASN A 166 -30.66 1.65 8.65
C ASN A 166 -31.65 1.12 7.59
N GLU A 167 -32.05 -0.14 7.80
CA GLU A 167 -33.41 -0.71 7.66
C GLU A 167 -34.09 -0.81 6.28
N LYS A 168 -33.58 -1.66 5.36
CA LYS A 168 -34.48 -2.36 4.41
C LYS A 168 -33.96 -3.62 3.68
N ALA A 169 -32.90 -4.29 4.14
CA ALA A 169 -32.36 -5.44 3.41
C ALA A 169 -31.85 -6.60 4.29
N ILE A 170 -32.47 -6.85 5.44
CA ILE A 170 -32.40 -8.18 6.07
C ILE A 170 -33.82 -8.73 6.04
N PRO A 171 -34.18 -9.58 5.06
CA PRO A 171 -35.44 -10.30 5.15
C PRO A 171 -35.38 -11.22 6.37
N ASP A 172 -36.34 -11.05 7.28
CA ASP A 172 -36.57 -11.92 8.42
C ASP A 172 -36.63 -13.38 7.95
N LEU A 173 -35.67 -14.19 8.44
CA LEU A 173 -35.79 -15.64 8.41
C LEU A 173 -36.83 -16.03 9.47
N HIS A 174 -38.11 -15.92 9.11
CA HIS A 174 -39.17 -16.62 9.82
C HIS A 174 -38.88 -18.12 9.76
N THR A 175 -38.34 -18.63 10.86
CA THR A 175 -38.27 -20.07 11.11
C THR A 175 -39.70 -20.47 11.49
N GLY A 176 -40.41 -21.08 10.55
CA GLY A 176 -41.73 -21.64 10.81
C GLY A 176 -41.63 -22.75 11.84
N GLU A 177 -42.26 -22.55 13.00
CA GLU A 177 -42.58 -23.63 13.91
C GLU A 177 -43.68 -24.49 13.27
N ILE A 178 -43.34 -25.75 13.03
CA ILE A 178 -44.28 -26.80 12.64
C ILE A 178 -44.86 -27.36 13.94
N TYR A 179 -46.17 -27.24 14.11
CA TYR A 179 -46.99 -28.11 14.95
C TYR A 179 -48.13 -28.67 14.12
#